data_AF-A0A1K1NC13-F1
#
_entry.id   AF-A0A1K1NC13-F1
#
_cell.length_a   1.000
_cell.length_b   1.000
_cell.length_c   1.000
_cell.angle_alpha   90.00
_cell.angle_beta   90.00
_cell.angle_gamma   90.00
#
_symmetry.space_group_name_H-M   'P 1'
#
loop_
_entity.id
_entity.type
_entity.pdbx_description
1 polymer ?
#
loop_
_entity_poly.entity_id
_entity_poly.type
_entity_poly.pdbx_seq_one_letter_code
_entity_poly.pdbx_strand_id
1 'polypeptide(L)'
;MSYTDQLSQLTKQYNESIRALKDSYAVEKKNKVLNPSPSRLKKQYSKRYEALEKEYHSKRNELTSLYEQEHPEWAKSRRKWGWTFVIGVILSMVCCTASLPDEDNPFSDTLDSSEISEGSSDATYWNANNIPIPYLQDSTQYVSNPDHVLTPQTVERMNKTLQQLNLELGVQSVTIVVNHIENDDPFRMAQDVGNKYGVGHGDRGLIVVVGYEDHSINISPGRSLEGDLTDAECYRLQQEYAVPFMKIEQPDSAMIYLTEALYSTLEKKAMPTVNLSQGSDDSDDELTLSIGLTFAFLTIWCLFFARKNRIYQWISLSAATILLSNPFYEAPRGGGGGGFGGGRSSGGGGFSGGSFGGGSFGGGGATSRW
;
A
#
# COMPACT_ATOMS: atom_id res chain seq x y z
N MET A 1 -39.35 16.65 -40.70
CA MET A 1 -39.36 15.44 -39.85
C MET A 1 -38.58 15.78 -38.58
N SER A 2 -39.15 15.59 -37.39
CA SER A 2 -38.49 16.05 -36.14
C SER A 2 -37.15 15.33 -35.92
N TYR A 3 -36.18 15.98 -35.28
CA TYR A 3 -34.91 15.35 -34.88
C TYR A 3 -35.14 14.03 -34.12
N THR A 4 -36.16 14.00 -33.25
CA THR A 4 -36.59 12.80 -32.52
C THR A 4 -37.05 11.68 -33.43
N ASP A 5 -37.75 12.01 -34.52
CA ASP A 5 -38.27 11.04 -35.50
C ASP A 5 -37.14 10.46 -36.34
N GLN A 6 -36.19 11.31 -36.76
CA GLN A 6 -34.99 10.90 -37.51
C GLN A 6 -34.11 9.97 -36.68
N LEU A 7 -33.89 10.31 -35.40
CA LEU A 7 -33.13 9.47 -34.47
C LEU A 7 -33.85 8.14 -34.19
N SER A 8 -35.17 8.16 -34.03
CA SER A 8 -35.99 6.97 -33.83
C SER A 8 -35.92 6.03 -35.04
N GLN A 9 -36.02 6.57 -36.26
CA GLN A 9 -35.90 5.78 -37.49
C GLN A 9 -34.50 5.18 -37.67
N LEU A 10 -33.44 5.96 -37.42
CA LEU A 10 -32.06 5.48 -37.47
C LEU A 10 -31.83 4.33 -36.47
N THR A 11 -32.35 4.48 -35.25
CA THR A 11 -32.26 3.45 -34.21
C THR A 11 -33.01 2.18 -34.62
N LYS A 12 -34.18 2.32 -35.26
CA LYS A 12 -34.96 1.19 -35.76
C LYS A 12 -34.21 0.41 -36.84
N GLN A 13 -33.61 1.11 -37.81
CA GLN A 13 -32.80 0.49 -38.88
C GLN A 13 -31.57 -0.24 -38.33
N TYR A 14 -30.90 0.35 -37.33
CA TYR A 14 -29.78 -0.30 -36.64
C TYR A 14 -30.21 -1.60 -35.92
N ASN A 15 -31.34 -1.57 -35.22
CA ASN A 15 -31.86 -2.76 -34.53
C ASN A 15 -32.27 -3.88 -35.51
N GLU A 16 -32.85 -3.52 -36.65
CA GLU A 16 -33.21 -4.49 -37.71
C GLU A 16 -31.97 -5.13 -38.34
N SER A 17 -30.93 -4.35 -38.60
CA SER A 17 -29.66 -4.86 -39.15
C SER A 17 -28.90 -5.74 -38.16
N ILE A 18 -28.90 -5.42 -36.86
CA ILE A 18 -28.37 -6.35 -35.82
C ILE A 18 -29.15 -7.66 -35.83
N ARG A 19 -30.49 -7.61 -35.92
CA ARG A 19 -31.32 -8.83 -35.94
C ARG A 19 -31.00 -9.70 -37.15
N ALA A 20 -30.92 -9.12 -38.34
CA ALA A 20 -30.51 -9.84 -39.55
C ALA A 20 -29.09 -10.44 -39.43
N LEU A 21 -28.16 -9.74 -38.77
CA LEU A 21 -26.80 -10.23 -38.53
C LEU A 21 -26.78 -11.43 -37.56
N LYS A 22 -27.67 -11.44 -36.55
CA LYS A 22 -27.84 -12.59 -35.64
C LYS A 22 -28.46 -13.79 -36.35
N ASP A 23 -29.46 -13.55 -37.19
CA ASP A 23 -30.16 -14.62 -37.92
C ASP A 23 -29.23 -15.29 -38.94
N SER A 24 -28.43 -14.51 -39.67
CA SER A 24 -27.42 -15.05 -40.60
C SER A 24 -26.34 -15.86 -39.89
N TYR A 25 -25.85 -15.40 -38.72
CA TYR A 25 -24.93 -16.18 -37.89
C TYR A 25 -25.52 -17.53 -37.46
N ALA A 26 -26.80 -17.54 -37.05
CA ALA A 26 -27.47 -18.77 -36.62
C ALA A 26 -27.60 -19.81 -37.75
N VAL A 27 -27.90 -19.35 -38.97
CA VAL A 27 -27.98 -20.21 -40.16
C VAL A 27 -26.61 -20.77 -40.54
N GLU A 28 -25.57 -19.94 -40.60
CA GLU A 28 -24.21 -20.37 -40.96
C GLU A 28 -23.59 -21.30 -39.90
N LYS A 29 -23.86 -21.06 -38.62
CA LYS A 29 -23.41 -21.93 -37.52
C LYS A 29 -24.02 -23.33 -37.61
N LYS A 30 -25.26 -23.46 -38.11
CA LYS A 30 -25.95 -24.76 -38.26
C LYS A 30 -25.39 -25.57 -39.43
N ASN A 31 -24.89 -24.92 -40.48
CA ASN A 31 -24.30 -25.55 -41.66
C ASN A 31 -22.83 -25.95 -41.41
N LYS A 32 -22.61 -27.10 -40.76
CA LYS A 32 -21.28 -27.65 -40.44
C LYS A 32 -20.36 -27.86 -41.65
N VAL A 33 -20.92 -28.01 -42.85
CA VAL A 33 -20.16 -28.24 -44.10
C VAL A 33 -19.43 -26.97 -44.57
N LEU A 34 -19.93 -25.78 -44.25
CA LEU A 34 -19.39 -24.50 -44.71
C LEU A 34 -18.31 -23.92 -43.79
N ASN A 35 -18.18 -24.37 -42.53
CA ASN A 35 -17.24 -23.77 -41.59
C ASN A 35 -16.65 -24.75 -40.56
N PRO A 36 -15.38 -25.17 -40.72
CA PRO A 36 -14.75 -26.13 -39.82
C PRO A 36 -14.30 -25.52 -38.47
N SER A 37 -14.37 -24.19 -38.28
CA SER A 37 -13.90 -23.50 -37.07
C SER A 37 -14.94 -22.52 -36.52
N PRO A 38 -15.68 -22.87 -35.45
CA PRO A 38 -16.70 -22.02 -34.83
C PRO A 38 -16.19 -20.67 -34.31
N SER A 39 -14.92 -20.62 -33.89
CA SER A 39 -14.27 -19.41 -33.37
C SER A 39 -13.97 -18.38 -34.46
N ARG A 40 -13.56 -18.83 -35.65
CA ARG A 40 -13.32 -17.94 -36.81
C ARG A 40 -14.61 -17.30 -37.30
N LEU A 41 -15.69 -18.08 -37.39
CA LEU A 41 -17.02 -17.57 -37.73
C LEU A 41 -17.50 -16.51 -36.73
N LYS A 42 -17.38 -16.78 -35.43
CA LYS A 42 -17.74 -15.82 -34.37
C LYS A 42 -16.95 -14.50 -34.47
N LYS A 43 -15.63 -14.58 -34.73
CA LYS A 43 -14.77 -13.40 -34.93
C LYS A 43 -15.16 -12.58 -36.17
N GLN A 44 -15.55 -13.23 -37.25
CA GLN A 44 -16.02 -12.57 -38.47
C GLN A 44 -17.31 -11.76 -38.23
N TYR A 45 -18.25 -12.33 -37.48
CA TYR A 45 -19.51 -11.65 -37.14
C TYR A 45 -19.33 -10.53 -36.11
N SER A 46 -18.39 -10.68 -35.16
CA SER A 46 -17.97 -9.57 -34.27
C SER A 46 -17.53 -8.34 -35.06
N LYS A 47 -16.66 -8.52 -36.06
CA LYS A 47 -16.19 -7.40 -36.90
C LYS A 47 -17.32 -6.73 -37.69
N ARG A 48 -18.29 -7.52 -38.19
CA ARG A 48 -19.46 -6.98 -38.89
C ARG A 48 -20.35 -6.18 -37.94
N TYR A 49 -20.52 -6.64 -36.71
CA TYR A 49 -21.26 -5.91 -35.67
C TYR A 49 -20.58 -4.57 -35.32
N GLU A 50 -19.26 -4.58 -35.10
CA GLU A 50 -18.48 -3.37 -34.81
C GLU A 50 -18.55 -2.34 -35.96
N ALA A 51 -18.56 -2.80 -37.23
CA ALA A 51 -18.70 -1.92 -38.38
C ALA A 51 -20.08 -1.24 -38.41
N LEU A 52 -21.14 -2.00 -38.14
CA LEU A 52 -22.51 -1.50 -38.08
C LEU A 52 -22.70 -0.49 -36.93
N GLU A 53 -22.11 -0.77 -35.78
CA GLU A 53 -22.11 0.11 -34.62
C GLU A 53 -21.40 1.44 -34.92
N LYS A 54 -20.21 1.40 -35.54
CA LYS A 54 -19.51 2.61 -35.99
C LYS A 54 -20.33 3.44 -36.96
N GLU A 55 -21.00 2.80 -37.92
CA GLU A 55 -21.87 3.50 -38.87
C GLU A 55 -23.05 4.19 -38.17
N TYR A 56 -23.70 3.50 -37.24
CA TYR A 56 -24.79 4.06 -36.43
C TYR A 56 -24.34 5.27 -35.62
N HIS A 57 -23.21 5.17 -34.91
CA HIS A 57 -22.67 6.28 -34.13
C HIS A 57 -22.26 7.46 -35.00
N SER A 58 -21.67 7.21 -36.17
CA SER A 58 -21.31 8.27 -37.13
C SER A 58 -22.55 9.05 -37.57
N LYS A 59 -23.60 8.37 -38.04
CA LYS A 59 -24.86 9.01 -38.48
C LYS A 59 -25.58 9.73 -37.33
N ARG A 60 -25.56 9.14 -36.13
CA ARG A 60 -26.14 9.78 -34.94
C ARG A 60 -25.40 11.07 -34.59
N ASN A 61 -24.07 11.07 -34.64
CA ASN A 61 -23.27 12.25 -34.36
C ASN A 61 -23.50 13.35 -35.40
N GLU A 62 -23.64 12.98 -36.68
CA GLU A 62 -24.01 13.90 -37.76
C GLU A 62 -25.37 14.55 -37.49
N LEU A 63 -26.42 13.76 -37.23
CA LEU A 63 -27.75 14.28 -36.87
C LEU A 63 -27.72 15.19 -35.63
N THR A 64 -26.93 14.81 -34.63
CA THR A 64 -26.77 15.60 -33.40
C THR A 64 -26.06 16.92 -33.70
N SER A 65 -25.05 16.93 -34.57
CA SER A 65 -24.32 18.14 -34.97
C SER A 65 -25.18 19.12 -35.76
N LEU A 66 -26.05 18.62 -36.64
CA LEU A 66 -27.02 19.43 -37.37
C LEU A 66 -28.04 20.06 -36.41
N TYR A 67 -28.53 19.28 -35.45
CA TYR A 67 -29.46 19.78 -34.44
C TYR A 67 -28.81 20.81 -33.49
N GLU A 68 -27.52 20.64 -33.15
CA GLU A 68 -26.76 21.61 -32.35
C GLU A 68 -26.57 22.95 -33.08
N GLN A 69 -26.44 22.93 -34.41
CA GLN A 69 -26.37 24.16 -35.23
C GLN A 69 -27.72 24.89 -35.25
N GLU A 70 -28.82 24.16 -35.30
CA GLU A 70 -30.18 24.74 -35.29
C GLU A 70 -30.62 25.23 -33.89
N HIS A 71 -30.10 24.64 -32.81
CA HIS A 71 -30.49 24.94 -31.43
C HIS A 71 -29.29 25.17 -30.48
N PRO A 72 -28.63 26.34 -30.55
CA PRO A 72 -27.42 26.63 -29.77
C PRO A 72 -27.63 26.67 -28.25
N GLU A 73 -28.84 26.98 -27.77
CA GLU A 73 -29.17 26.97 -26.34
C GLU A 73 -29.20 25.55 -25.77
N TRP A 74 -29.59 24.55 -26.57
CA TRP A 74 -29.53 23.14 -26.18
C TRP A 74 -28.07 22.67 -26.03
N ALA A 75 -27.19 23.08 -26.95
CA ALA A 75 -25.77 22.75 -26.91
C ALA A 75 -25.06 23.31 -25.66
N LYS A 76 -25.36 24.57 -25.27
CA LYS A 76 -24.84 25.18 -24.03
C LYS A 76 -25.31 24.42 -22.79
N SER A 77 -26.59 24.05 -22.73
CA SER A 77 -27.15 23.31 -21.60
C SER A 77 -26.53 21.91 -21.46
N ARG A 78 -26.38 21.18 -22.57
CA ARG A 78 -25.75 19.85 -22.58
C ARG A 78 -24.31 19.85 -22.06
N ARG A 79 -23.51 20.86 -22.42
CA ARG A 79 -22.12 21.01 -21.92
C ARG A 79 -22.08 21.32 -20.43
N LYS A 80 -22.97 22.20 -19.94
CA LYS A 80 -23.10 22.51 -18.51
C LYS A 80 -23.48 21.28 -17.70
N TRP A 81 -24.49 20.53 -18.14
CA TRP A 81 -24.93 19.30 -17.46
C TRP A 81 -23.87 18.19 -17.48
N GLY A 82 -23.09 18.09 -18.55
CA GLY A 82 -21.93 17.18 -18.61
C GLY A 82 -20.86 17.53 -17.58
N TRP A 83 -20.51 18.81 -17.44
CA TRP A 83 -19.54 19.27 -16.44
C TRP A 83 -20.05 19.10 -15.00
N THR A 84 -21.32 19.40 -14.73
CA THR A 84 -21.89 19.20 -13.39
C THR A 84 -21.90 17.72 -12.98
N PHE A 85 -22.08 16.81 -13.94
CA PHE A 85 -22.02 15.37 -13.68
C PHE A 85 -20.59 14.92 -13.35
N VAL A 86 -19.60 15.37 -14.14
CA VAL A 86 -18.18 15.04 -13.90
C VAL A 86 -17.67 15.64 -12.57
N ILE A 87 -18.01 16.90 -12.28
CA ILE A 87 -17.68 17.54 -10.99
C ILE A 87 -18.34 16.79 -9.84
N GLY A 88 -19.62 16.41 -9.96
CA GLY A 88 -20.31 15.65 -8.92
C GLY A 88 -19.66 14.29 -8.62
N VAL A 89 -19.16 13.61 -9.65
CA VAL A 89 -18.42 12.34 -9.50
C VAL A 89 -17.07 12.57 -8.80
N ILE A 90 -16.29 13.58 -9.22
CA ILE A 90 -14.98 13.91 -8.62
C ILE A 90 -15.14 14.37 -7.16
N LEU A 91 -16.11 15.23 -6.87
CA LEU A 91 -16.36 15.73 -5.52
C LEU A 91 -16.78 14.60 -4.56
N SER A 92 -17.52 13.61 -5.07
CA SER A 92 -17.88 12.42 -4.28
C SER A 92 -16.68 11.53 -3.96
N MET A 93 -15.62 11.55 -4.77
CA MET A 93 -14.36 10.85 -4.50
C MET A 93 -13.48 11.60 -3.51
N VAL A 94 -13.47 12.93 -3.53
CA VAL A 94 -12.66 13.77 -2.61
C VAL A 94 -13.26 13.82 -1.21
N CYS A 95 -14.60 13.76 -1.07
CA CYS A 95 -15.25 13.65 0.24
C CYS A 95 -14.94 12.34 0.99
N CYS A 96 -14.34 11.34 0.34
CA CYS A 96 -13.91 10.10 1.01
C CYS A 96 -12.46 10.15 1.53
N THR A 97 -11.68 11.20 1.23
CA THR A 97 -10.27 11.32 1.66
C THR A 97 -10.03 12.43 2.69
N ALA A 98 -11.09 13.06 3.21
CA ALA A 98 -10.98 14.11 4.22
C ALA A 98 -11.84 13.75 5.45
N SER A 99 -11.29 12.89 6.30
CA SER A 99 -11.78 12.69 7.67
C SER A 99 -10.77 13.30 8.65
N LEU A 100 -11.06 14.55 9.04
CA LEU A 100 -10.75 15.27 10.28
C LEU A 100 -9.28 15.62 10.65
N PRO A 101 -8.97 16.92 10.85
CA PRO A 101 -8.11 17.38 11.93
C PRO A 101 -8.91 17.52 13.24
N ASP A 102 -8.41 16.94 14.33
CA ASP A 102 -8.91 17.19 15.69
C ASP A 102 -8.39 18.57 16.18
N GLU A 103 -9.30 19.52 16.39
CA GLU A 103 -9.10 20.64 17.31
C GLU A 103 -9.58 20.21 18.70
N ASP A 104 -8.71 20.31 19.71
CA ASP A 104 -8.97 20.99 21.00
C ASP A 104 -7.83 20.71 22.00
N ASN A 105 -6.95 21.69 22.23
CA ASN A 105 -6.34 21.83 23.56
C ASN A 105 -6.12 23.32 23.88
N PRO A 106 -6.78 23.88 24.91
CA PRO A 106 -6.55 25.24 25.34
C PRO A 106 -5.37 25.31 26.33
N PHE A 107 -4.66 26.44 26.28
CA PHE A 107 -3.79 26.99 27.35
C PHE A 107 -2.31 26.57 27.38
N SER A 108 -1.42 27.38 26.79
CA SER A 108 -0.63 28.35 27.57
C SER A 108 0.24 29.22 26.64
N ASP A 109 -0.10 30.50 26.57
CA ASP A 109 0.82 31.56 26.18
C ASP A 109 1.97 31.63 27.18
N THR A 110 3.21 31.63 26.71
CA THR A 110 4.25 32.67 26.92
C THR A 110 5.65 32.08 26.74
N LEU A 111 6.58 32.97 26.34
CA LEU A 111 8.02 32.81 26.11
C LEU A 111 8.37 32.66 24.62
N ASP A 112 8.46 33.77 23.91
CA ASP A 112 9.60 34.68 23.80
C ASP A 112 10.43 34.33 22.57
N SER A 113 10.46 35.33 21.70
CA SER A 113 11.26 35.50 20.50
C SER A 113 12.68 34.93 20.59
N SER A 114 12.98 33.92 19.77
CA SER A 114 14.29 33.81 19.14
C SER A 114 14.25 32.90 17.91
N GLU A 115 14.47 33.51 16.75
CA GLU A 115 15.15 32.95 15.58
C GLU A 115 14.55 31.69 14.92
N ILE A 116 13.65 31.93 13.95
CA ILE A 116 13.64 31.09 12.75
C ILE A 116 14.92 31.44 11.98
N SER A 117 15.99 30.72 12.29
CA SER A 117 17.13 30.59 11.39
C SER A 117 16.77 29.49 10.39
N GLU A 118 16.51 29.86 9.14
CA GLU A 118 16.77 28.97 7.99
C GLU A 118 18.26 28.58 8.06
N GLY A 119 18.53 27.44 8.71
CA GLY A 119 19.88 26.95 8.95
C GLY A 119 20.30 25.98 7.85
N SER A 120 21.41 26.32 7.20
CA SER A 120 22.36 25.40 6.55
C SER A 120 22.20 23.95 7.02
N SER A 121 21.98 23.02 6.09
CA SER A 121 22.02 21.58 6.36
C SER A 121 23.48 21.16 6.63
N ASP A 122 24.02 21.55 7.78
CA ASP A 122 25.23 20.94 8.29
C ASP A 122 24.84 19.52 8.72
N ALA A 123 25.47 18.52 8.09
CA ALA A 123 25.21 17.11 8.39
C ALA A 123 25.45 16.84 9.88
N THR A 124 24.42 16.38 10.59
CA THR A 124 24.54 15.96 11.99
C THR A 124 25.25 14.62 12.04
N TYR A 125 26.39 14.57 12.74
CA TYR A 125 27.12 13.33 12.98
C TYR A 125 26.77 12.77 14.36
N TRP A 126 26.25 11.54 14.38
CA TRP A 126 25.78 10.90 15.61
C TRP A 126 26.87 10.06 16.28
N ASN A 127 26.89 10.10 17.61
CA ASN A 127 27.75 9.34 18.49
C ASN A 127 27.01 8.96 19.78
N ALA A 128 27.65 8.21 20.67
CA ALA A 128 27.05 7.80 21.95
C ALA A 128 26.69 8.97 22.89
N ASN A 129 27.14 10.19 22.62
CA ASN A 129 26.87 11.38 23.44
C ASN A 129 25.64 12.17 23.03
N ASN A 130 25.34 12.23 21.73
CA ASN A 130 24.22 13.00 21.22
C ASN A 130 23.03 12.13 20.79
N ILE A 131 23.21 10.83 20.54
CA ILE A 131 22.13 9.96 20.10
C ILE A 131 21.02 9.85 21.17
N PRO A 132 19.74 10.10 20.82
CA PRO A 132 18.64 9.85 21.72
C PRO A 132 18.46 8.34 21.90
N ILE A 133 18.22 7.88 23.13
CA ILE A 133 17.90 6.47 23.42
C ILE A 133 16.48 6.45 24.02
N PRO A 134 15.42 6.31 23.19
CA PRO A 134 14.03 6.37 23.63
C PRO A 134 13.69 5.39 24.77
N TYR A 135 14.36 4.24 24.82
CA TYR A 135 14.19 3.24 25.88
C TYR A 135 14.34 3.82 27.29
N LEU A 136 15.22 4.82 27.47
CA LEU A 136 15.45 5.48 28.76
C LEU A 136 14.21 6.22 29.28
N GLN A 137 13.33 6.63 28.37
CA GLN A 137 12.09 7.35 28.65
C GLN A 137 10.90 6.39 28.66
N ASP A 138 10.89 5.42 27.75
CA ASP A 138 9.83 4.42 27.59
C ASP A 138 10.45 3.05 27.24
N SER A 139 10.34 2.07 28.13
CA SER A 139 10.91 0.72 27.93
C SER A 139 10.23 -0.12 26.84
N THR A 140 9.24 0.44 26.15
CA THR A 140 8.66 -0.16 24.95
C THR A 140 9.33 0.33 23.66
N GLN A 141 10.20 1.35 23.74
CA GLN A 141 10.87 1.98 22.61
C GLN A 141 12.33 1.53 22.52
N TYR A 142 12.65 0.63 21.59
CA TYR A 142 13.99 0.04 21.41
C TYR A 142 14.76 0.65 20.23
N VAL A 143 14.05 1.36 19.34
CA VAL A 143 14.62 1.96 18.12
C VAL A 143 14.84 3.46 18.32
N SER A 144 16.05 3.93 18.03
CA SER A 144 16.41 5.34 17.88
C SER A 144 16.50 5.70 16.40
N ASN A 145 15.66 6.64 15.96
CA ASN A 145 15.55 7.07 14.56
C ASN A 145 15.36 8.60 14.49
N PRO A 146 16.36 9.41 14.91
CA PRO A 146 16.25 10.87 14.96
C PRO A 146 16.18 11.53 13.58
N ASP A 147 16.77 10.90 12.56
CA ASP A 147 16.83 11.44 11.19
C ASP A 147 15.64 11.00 10.33
N HIS A 148 14.70 10.25 10.90
CA HIS A 148 13.51 9.74 10.21
C HIS A 148 13.82 8.90 8.95
N VAL A 149 14.92 8.13 8.97
CA VAL A 149 15.28 7.18 7.91
C VAL A 149 14.21 6.09 7.78
N LEU A 150 13.65 5.65 8.92
CA LEU A 150 12.55 4.71 8.96
C LEU A 150 11.21 5.43 9.16
N THR A 151 10.15 4.86 8.60
CA THR A 151 8.79 5.34 8.85
C THR A 151 8.35 5.06 10.30
N PRO A 152 7.42 5.86 10.86
CA PRO A 152 6.90 5.61 12.21
C PRO A 152 6.25 4.22 12.37
N GLN A 153 5.58 3.73 11.32
CA GLN A 153 4.98 2.39 11.30
C GLN A 153 6.04 1.29 11.41
N THR A 154 7.13 1.41 10.66
CA THR A 154 8.26 0.46 10.75
C THR A 154 8.89 0.48 12.13
N VAL A 155 9.11 1.66 12.70
CA VAL A 155 9.64 1.81 14.06
C VAL A 155 8.74 1.10 15.07
N GLU A 156 7.42 1.27 14.99
CA GLU A 156 6.47 0.59 15.87
C GLU A 156 6.51 -0.93 15.72
N ARG A 157 6.57 -1.44 14.48
CA ARG A 157 6.69 -2.87 14.20
C ARG A 157 7.97 -3.46 14.75
N MET A 158 9.10 -2.80 14.52
CA MET A 158 10.39 -3.21 15.09
C MET A 158 10.36 -3.20 16.62
N ASN A 159 9.79 -2.17 17.25
CA ASN A 159 9.65 -2.10 18.71
C ASN A 159 8.86 -3.30 19.25
N LYS A 160 7.79 -3.73 18.59
CA LYS A 160 7.03 -4.93 18.99
C LYS A 160 7.90 -6.20 18.93
N THR A 161 8.65 -6.41 17.85
CA THR A 161 9.53 -7.58 17.71
C THR A 161 10.69 -7.55 18.71
N LEU A 162 11.31 -6.39 18.92
CA LEU A 162 12.40 -6.21 19.89
C LEU A 162 11.90 -6.36 21.34
N GLN A 163 10.66 -5.97 21.61
CA GLN A 163 10.00 -6.21 22.89
C GLN A 163 9.77 -7.72 23.11
N GLN A 164 9.30 -8.46 22.11
CA GLN A 164 9.15 -9.92 22.17
C GLN A 164 10.50 -10.60 22.44
N LEU A 165 11.55 -10.18 21.74
CA LEU A 165 12.92 -10.65 21.95
C LEU A 165 13.39 -10.47 23.41
N ASN A 166 13.06 -9.33 24.02
CA ASN A 166 13.37 -9.07 25.42
C ASN A 166 12.53 -9.93 26.38
N LEU A 167 11.22 -10.02 26.16
CA LEU A 167 10.30 -10.76 27.05
C LEU A 167 10.49 -12.28 26.99
N GLU A 168 10.73 -12.85 25.81
CA GLU A 168 10.80 -14.29 25.61
C GLU A 168 12.22 -14.84 25.77
N LEU A 169 13.25 -14.09 25.34
CA LEU A 169 14.63 -14.56 25.29
C LEU A 169 15.57 -13.83 26.25
N GLY A 170 15.06 -12.81 26.96
CA GLY A 170 15.84 -12.01 27.90
C GLY A 170 16.96 -11.19 27.22
N VAL A 171 16.82 -10.91 25.93
CA VAL A 171 17.82 -10.15 25.15
C VAL A 171 17.39 -8.69 25.10
N GLN A 172 18.18 -7.82 25.73
CA GLN A 172 17.91 -6.39 25.71
C GLN A 172 18.57 -5.77 24.48
N SER A 173 17.78 -5.16 23.61
CA SER A 173 18.24 -4.64 22.33
C SER A 173 18.21 -3.12 22.27
N VAL A 174 19.11 -2.53 21.48
CA VAL A 174 19.06 -1.13 21.09
C VAL A 174 19.40 -1.04 19.61
N THR A 175 18.48 -0.50 18.81
CA THR A 175 18.68 -0.31 17.37
C THR A 175 18.78 1.18 17.08
N ILE A 176 19.85 1.61 16.43
CA ILE A 176 20.13 3.00 16.07
C ILE A 176 20.16 3.09 14.55
N VAL A 177 19.31 3.95 13.98
CA VAL A 177 19.27 4.23 12.55
C VAL A 177 19.39 5.74 12.34
N VAL A 178 20.49 6.15 11.70
CA VAL A 178 20.84 7.55 11.48
C VAL A 178 21.41 7.72 10.07
N ASN A 179 21.47 8.94 9.57
CA ASN A 179 22.11 9.24 8.29
C ASN A 179 23.62 9.08 8.39
N HIS A 180 24.25 9.81 9.32
CA HIS A 180 25.70 9.86 9.48
C HIS A 180 26.16 9.52 10.91
N ILE A 181 27.20 8.69 10.98
CA ILE A 181 27.88 8.27 12.20
C ILE A 181 29.21 9.01 12.28
N GLU A 182 29.55 9.49 13.47
CA GLU A 182 30.83 10.13 13.70
C GLU A 182 31.99 9.19 13.32
N ASN A 183 32.86 9.65 12.43
CA ASN A 183 33.99 8.90 11.85
C ASN A 183 33.62 7.67 10.99
N ASP A 184 32.36 7.48 10.58
CA ASP A 184 31.91 6.30 9.80
C ASP A 184 32.32 4.97 10.46
N ASP A 185 32.22 4.91 11.79
CA ASP A 185 32.53 3.71 12.58
C ASP A 185 31.31 3.24 13.39
N PRO A 186 30.39 2.48 12.75
CA PRO A 186 29.20 1.96 13.42
C PRO A 186 29.54 0.97 14.55
N PHE A 187 30.67 0.27 14.47
CA PHE A 187 31.11 -0.64 15.53
C PHE A 187 31.56 0.14 16.76
N ARG A 188 32.36 1.18 16.58
CA ARG A 188 32.78 2.06 17.67
C ARG A 188 31.59 2.71 18.35
N MET A 189 30.62 3.20 17.55
CA MET A 189 29.38 3.74 18.07
C MET A 189 28.62 2.71 18.93
N ALA A 190 28.50 1.47 18.45
CA ALA A 190 27.83 0.40 19.20
C ALA A 190 28.54 0.11 20.54
N GLN A 191 29.87 0.04 20.55
CA GLN A 191 30.65 -0.14 21.77
C GLN A 191 30.46 1.01 22.76
N ASP A 192 30.55 2.25 22.29
CA ASP A 192 30.43 3.43 23.14
C ASP A 192 29.02 3.55 23.72
N VAL A 193 27.97 3.27 22.92
CA VAL A 193 26.57 3.21 23.40
C VAL A 193 26.40 2.08 24.42
N GLY A 194 26.85 0.87 24.12
CA GLY A 194 26.71 -0.27 25.00
C GLY A 194 27.38 -0.06 26.35
N ASN A 195 28.59 0.50 26.36
CA ASN A 195 29.34 0.79 27.58
C ASN A 195 28.77 1.97 28.38
N LYS A 196 28.22 2.99 27.69
CA LYS A 196 27.67 4.17 28.34
C LYS A 196 26.31 3.91 28.99
N TYR A 197 25.42 3.21 28.27
CA TYR A 197 24.04 2.98 28.72
C TYR A 197 23.87 1.61 29.39
N GLY A 198 24.86 0.73 29.32
CA GLY A 198 24.81 -0.58 29.98
C GLY A 198 23.76 -1.49 29.36
N VAL A 199 23.78 -1.61 28.03
CA VAL A 199 22.78 -2.41 27.29
C VAL A 199 23.01 -3.91 27.56
N GLY A 200 21.99 -4.61 28.07
CA GLY A 200 22.02 -6.04 28.32
C GLY A 200 21.90 -6.40 29.80
N HIS A 201 20.92 -7.23 30.15
CA HIS A 201 20.84 -7.81 31.48
C HIS A 201 21.88 -8.92 31.64
N GLY A 202 22.96 -8.66 32.37
CA GLY A 202 24.06 -9.64 32.54
C GLY A 202 24.82 -9.93 31.23
N ASP A 203 25.15 -8.87 30.48
CA ASP A 203 25.84 -8.92 29.18
C ASP A 203 25.04 -9.60 28.05
N ARG A 204 23.74 -9.91 28.23
CA ARG A 204 22.82 -10.35 27.16
C ARG A 204 22.20 -9.16 26.42
N GLY A 205 23.05 -8.34 25.82
CA GLY A 205 22.66 -7.19 25.02
C GLY A 205 22.77 -7.44 23.52
N LEU A 206 22.03 -6.69 22.71
CA LEU A 206 22.16 -6.68 21.25
C LEU A 206 22.09 -5.23 20.77
N ILE A 207 23.14 -4.76 20.10
CA ILE A 207 23.14 -3.40 19.53
C ILE A 207 23.22 -3.51 18.01
N VAL A 208 22.32 -2.82 17.31
CA VAL A 208 22.34 -2.68 15.85
C VAL A 208 22.52 -1.20 15.54
N VAL A 209 23.52 -0.86 14.74
CA VAL A 209 23.80 0.52 14.32
C VAL A 209 23.82 0.59 12.81
N VAL A 210 23.07 1.54 12.25
CA VAL A 210 22.97 1.78 10.80
C VAL A 210 23.28 3.25 10.52
N GLY A 211 24.29 3.49 9.70
CA GLY A 211 24.56 4.77 9.04
C GLY A 211 24.05 4.65 7.61
N TYR A 212 22.86 5.21 7.34
CA TYR A 212 22.16 5.03 6.07
C TYR A 212 22.92 5.68 4.91
N GLU A 213 23.30 6.95 5.08
CA GLU A 213 24.09 7.69 4.07
C GLU A 213 25.56 7.27 4.07
N ASP A 214 26.07 6.76 5.19
CA ASP A 214 27.41 6.17 5.30
C ASP A 214 27.50 4.75 4.69
N HIS A 215 26.36 4.19 4.26
CA HIS A 215 26.24 2.85 3.71
C HIS A 215 26.84 1.77 4.61
N SER A 216 26.70 1.91 5.93
CA SER A 216 27.33 1.03 6.92
C SER A 216 26.34 0.51 7.95
N ILE A 217 26.44 -0.79 8.26
CA ILE A 217 25.62 -1.47 9.28
C ILE A 217 26.52 -2.30 10.17
N ASN A 218 26.32 -2.22 11.48
CA ASN A 218 26.97 -3.08 12.44
C ASN A 218 25.94 -3.77 13.34
N ILE A 219 26.16 -5.06 13.60
CA ILE A 219 25.45 -5.81 14.64
C ILE A 219 26.48 -6.27 15.66
N SER A 220 26.33 -5.81 16.89
CA SER A 220 27.19 -6.14 18.01
C SER A 220 26.38 -6.90 19.07
N PRO A 221 26.53 -8.24 19.15
CA PRO A 221 26.02 -8.99 20.28
C PRO A 221 26.87 -8.72 21.52
N GLY A 222 26.24 -8.72 22.69
CA GLY A 222 26.93 -8.71 23.98
C GLY A 222 27.60 -10.06 24.25
N ARG A 223 28.58 -10.08 25.16
CA ARG A 223 29.41 -11.26 25.45
C ARG A 223 28.59 -12.52 25.77
N SER A 224 27.48 -12.38 26.50
CA SER A 224 26.62 -13.51 26.86
C SER A 224 25.73 -13.99 25.71
N LEU A 225 25.67 -13.25 24.59
CA LEU A 225 24.90 -13.59 23.40
C LEU A 225 25.77 -14.19 22.27
N GLU A 226 27.10 -14.03 22.32
CA GLU A 226 28.03 -14.54 21.30
C GLU A 226 27.93 -16.05 21.06
N GLY A 227 27.51 -16.84 22.07
CA GLY A 227 27.29 -18.27 21.93
C GLY A 227 25.99 -18.64 21.19
N ASP A 228 25.00 -17.74 21.20
CA ASP A 228 23.70 -17.92 20.54
C ASP A 228 23.67 -17.22 19.16
N LEU A 229 24.43 -16.14 19.02
CA LEU A 229 24.53 -15.31 17.82
C LEU A 229 25.99 -14.92 17.59
N THR A 230 26.67 -15.70 16.75
CA THR A 230 28.09 -15.52 16.42
C THR A 230 28.29 -14.37 15.43
N ASP A 231 29.51 -13.82 15.36
CA ASP A 231 29.86 -12.77 14.38
C ASP A 231 29.61 -13.22 12.92
N ALA A 232 29.86 -14.50 12.62
CA ALA A 232 29.60 -15.09 11.31
C ALA A 232 28.10 -15.12 10.98
N GLU A 233 27.24 -15.39 11.97
CA GLU A 233 25.79 -15.36 11.80
C GLU A 233 25.29 -13.93 11.64
N CYS A 234 25.78 -12.99 12.46
CA CYS A 234 25.48 -11.56 12.28
C CYS A 234 25.81 -11.08 10.87
N TYR A 235 27.00 -11.41 10.37
CA TYR A 235 27.41 -11.07 9.00
C TYR A 235 26.47 -11.71 7.96
N ARG A 236 26.15 -13.00 8.11
CA ARG A 236 25.22 -13.70 7.20
C ARG A 236 23.86 -13.02 7.16
N LEU A 237 23.29 -12.70 8.33
CA LEU A 237 22.00 -12.03 8.45
C LEU A 237 21.99 -10.66 7.77
N GLN A 238 23.05 -9.86 7.93
CA GLN A 238 23.18 -8.58 7.25
C GLN A 238 23.17 -8.75 5.72
N GLN A 239 23.94 -9.71 5.21
CA GLN A 239 24.05 -9.94 3.76
C GLN A 239 22.76 -10.49 3.14
N GLU A 240 21.96 -11.23 3.91
CA GLU A 240 20.74 -11.87 3.42
C GLU A 240 19.50 -10.97 3.57
N TYR A 241 19.38 -10.22 4.67
CA TYR A 241 18.16 -9.51 5.05
C TYR A 241 18.27 -7.99 5.07
N ALA A 242 19.46 -7.41 5.20
CA ALA A 242 19.63 -5.95 5.27
C ALA A 242 20.22 -5.38 3.97
N VAL A 243 21.43 -5.81 3.60
CA VAL A 243 22.21 -5.29 2.47
C VAL A 243 21.42 -5.29 1.15
N PRO A 244 20.67 -6.34 0.77
CA PRO A 244 19.93 -6.34 -0.50
C PRO A 244 18.85 -5.25 -0.57
N PHE A 245 18.15 -5.02 0.54
CA PHE A 245 17.08 -4.01 0.63
C PHE A 245 17.66 -2.59 0.74
N MET A 246 18.77 -2.43 1.46
CA MET A 246 19.48 -1.15 1.52
C MET A 246 19.98 -0.70 0.13
N LYS A 247 20.45 -1.63 -0.71
CA LYS A 247 20.87 -1.35 -2.10
C LYS A 247 19.77 -0.88 -3.03
N ILE A 248 18.51 -1.20 -2.72
CA ILE A 248 17.35 -0.77 -3.49
C ILE A 248 16.59 0.37 -2.80
N GLU A 249 17.25 1.07 -1.87
CA GLU A 249 16.71 2.22 -1.14
C GLU A 249 15.41 1.89 -0.36
N GLN A 250 15.33 0.67 0.19
CA GLN A 250 14.22 0.21 1.04
C GLN A 250 14.70 -0.06 2.49
N PRO A 251 15.07 0.98 3.26
CA PRO A 251 15.56 0.81 4.63
C PRO A 251 14.50 0.22 5.58
N ASP A 252 13.21 0.52 5.35
CA ASP A 252 12.11 -0.04 6.16
C ASP A 252 12.08 -1.57 6.08
N SER A 253 12.00 -2.11 4.86
CA SER A 253 12.00 -3.55 4.62
C SER A 253 13.27 -4.21 5.17
N ALA A 254 14.43 -3.58 4.95
CA ALA A 254 15.72 -4.07 5.43
C ALA A 254 15.70 -4.30 6.95
N MET A 255 15.21 -3.31 7.70
CA MET A 255 15.24 -3.34 9.15
C MET A 255 14.17 -4.25 9.75
N ILE A 256 12.98 -4.34 9.14
CA ILE A 256 11.94 -5.31 9.53
C ILE A 256 12.47 -6.73 9.38
N TYR A 257 12.93 -7.09 8.17
CA TYR A 257 13.39 -8.43 7.88
C TYR A 257 14.62 -8.82 8.71
N LEU A 258 15.55 -7.89 8.91
CA LEU A 258 16.72 -8.13 9.76
C LEU A 258 16.30 -8.40 11.21
N THR A 259 15.38 -7.60 11.76
CA THR A 259 14.91 -7.75 13.15
C THR A 259 14.17 -9.07 13.34
N GLU A 260 13.30 -9.44 12.40
CA GLU A 260 12.61 -10.75 12.41
C GLU A 260 13.61 -11.92 12.27
N ALA A 261 14.63 -11.78 11.43
CA ALA A 261 15.65 -12.82 11.25
C ALA A 261 16.55 -13.00 12.47
N LEU A 262 16.90 -11.91 13.17
CA LEU A 262 17.61 -11.95 14.45
C LEU A 262 16.79 -12.68 15.51
N TYR A 263 15.49 -12.35 15.60
CA TYR A 263 14.56 -13.03 16.50
C TYR A 263 14.45 -14.53 16.18
N SER A 264 14.21 -14.89 14.92
CA SER A 264 14.13 -16.30 14.50
C SER A 264 15.42 -17.08 14.75
N THR A 265 16.58 -16.45 14.58
CA THR A 265 17.89 -17.08 14.82
C THR A 265 18.05 -17.41 16.30
N LEU A 266 17.76 -16.45 17.19
CA LEU A 266 17.88 -16.63 18.64
C LEU A 266 16.84 -17.61 19.20
N GLU A 267 15.63 -17.64 18.63
CA GLU A 267 14.61 -18.62 19.01
C GLU A 267 14.79 -19.99 18.33
N LYS A 268 15.75 -20.12 17.40
CA LYS A 268 15.97 -21.32 16.58
C LYS A 268 14.73 -21.74 15.78
N LYS A 269 13.97 -20.76 15.30
CA LYS A 269 12.79 -20.90 14.43
C LYS A 269 13.16 -20.88 12.94
N ALA A 270 12.16 -21.13 12.10
CA ALA A 270 12.28 -20.92 10.66
C ALA A 270 12.58 -19.44 10.33
N MET A 271 13.46 -19.23 9.36
CA MET A 271 13.89 -17.89 8.94
C MET A 271 12.79 -17.22 8.09
N PRO A 272 12.67 -15.88 8.12
CA PRO A 272 11.70 -15.18 7.29
C PRO A 272 12.03 -15.34 5.81
N THR A 273 11.00 -15.45 4.98
CA THR A 273 11.13 -15.55 3.52
C THR A 273 11.34 -14.15 2.94
N VAL A 274 12.51 -13.91 2.33
CA VAL A 274 12.81 -12.66 1.64
C VAL A 274 12.10 -12.61 0.30
N ASN A 275 11.14 -11.70 0.14
CA ASN A 275 10.51 -11.40 -1.14
C ASN A 275 10.95 -10.00 -1.61
N LEU A 276 11.99 -9.92 -2.44
CA LEU A 276 12.51 -8.66 -3.01
C LEU A 276 11.51 -7.90 -3.92
N SER A 277 10.30 -8.44 -4.11
CA SER A 277 9.24 -7.86 -4.94
C SER A 277 8.15 -7.13 -4.15
N GLN A 278 8.28 -6.99 -2.83
CA GLN A 278 7.24 -6.40 -1.99
C GLN A 278 7.82 -5.23 -1.18
N GLY A 279 7.80 -4.05 -1.80
CA GLY A 279 7.92 -2.79 -1.07
C GLY A 279 6.55 -2.41 -0.53
N SER A 280 6.51 -2.04 0.76
CA SER A 280 5.38 -1.46 1.51
C SER A 280 4.06 -2.25 1.48
N ASP A 281 3.89 -3.18 2.42
CA ASP A 281 2.63 -3.91 2.66
C ASP A 281 1.94 -3.54 4.00
N ASP A 282 2.42 -2.53 4.75
CA ASP A 282 1.76 -2.10 6.01
C ASP A 282 0.76 -0.94 5.82
N SER A 283 0.58 -0.43 4.59
CA SER A 283 -0.56 0.42 4.23
C SER A 283 -1.84 -0.36 3.92
N ASP A 284 -1.75 -1.67 3.80
CA ASP A 284 -2.80 -2.47 3.19
C ASP A 284 -3.89 -2.85 4.20
N ASP A 285 -3.61 -2.91 5.50
CA ASP A 285 -4.64 -3.30 6.49
C ASP A 285 -5.65 -2.18 6.77
N GLU A 286 -5.22 -0.91 6.78
CA GLU A 286 -6.10 0.24 7.02
C GLU A 286 -6.80 0.70 5.72
N LEU A 287 -6.11 0.62 4.59
CA LEU A 287 -6.71 0.91 3.28
C LEU A 287 -7.67 -0.21 2.85
N THR A 288 -7.38 -1.49 3.13
CA THR A 288 -8.27 -2.60 2.76
C THR A 288 -9.53 -2.65 3.62
N LEU A 289 -9.45 -2.31 4.92
CA LEU A 289 -10.63 -2.21 5.78
C LEU A 289 -11.51 -1.01 5.41
N SER A 290 -10.91 0.15 5.13
CA SER A 290 -11.66 1.33 4.69
C SER A 290 -12.29 1.12 3.31
N ILE A 291 -11.56 0.54 2.34
CA ILE A 291 -12.09 0.16 1.03
C ILE A 291 -13.22 -0.87 1.19
N GLY A 292 -13.03 -1.90 2.02
CA GLY A 292 -14.04 -2.92 2.29
C GLY A 292 -15.32 -2.37 2.90
N LEU A 293 -15.22 -1.47 3.88
CA LEU A 293 -16.36 -0.79 4.50
C LEU A 293 -17.06 0.15 3.52
N THR A 294 -16.30 0.83 2.66
CA THR A 294 -16.86 1.69 1.62
C THR A 294 -17.63 0.88 0.59
N PHE A 295 -17.08 -0.26 0.14
CA PHE A 295 -17.78 -1.16 -0.77
C PHE A 295 -19.01 -1.80 -0.12
N ALA A 296 -18.94 -2.18 1.16
CA ALA A 296 -20.08 -2.72 1.91
C ALA A 296 -21.19 -1.66 2.07
N PHE A 297 -20.82 -0.42 2.39
CA PHE A 297 -21.75 0.70 2.46
C PHE A 297 -22.39 0.98 1.10
N LEU A 298 -21.60 1.03 0.02
CA LEU A 298 -22.11 1.20 -1.35
C LEU A 298 -23.01 0.05 -1.78
N THR A 299 -22.72 -1.20 -1.39
CA THR A 299 -23.59 -2.35 -1.70
C THR A 299 -24.90 -2.27 -0.91
N ILE A 300 -24.85 -1.96 0.38
CA ILE A 300 -26.05 -1.79 1.22
C ILE A 300 -26.89 -0.61 0.72
N TRP A 301 -26.26 0.50 0.34
CA TRP A 301 -26.90 1.69 -0.21
C TRP A 301 -27.54 1.41 -1.57
N CYS A 302 -26.83 0.70 -2.47
CA CYS A 302 -27.37 0.22 -3.74
C CYS A 302 -28.55 -0.74 -3.54
N LEU A 303 -28.46 -1.68 -2.59
CA LEU A 303 -29.53 -2.63 -2.30
C LEU A 303 -30.76 -1.93 -1.70
N PHE A 304 -30.56 -0.95 -0.82
CA PHE A 304 -31.62 -0.13 -0.25
C PHE A 304 -32.36 0.68 -1.33
N PHE A 305 -31.62 1.32 -2.25
CA PHE A 305 -32.20 2.04 -3.39
C PHE A 305 -32.88 1.10 -4.40
N ALA A 306 -32.28 -0.06 -4.69
CA ALA A 306 -32.85 -1.08 -5.57
C ALA A 306 -34.16 -1.67 -5.01
N ARG A 307 -34.28 -1.73 -3.68
CA ARG A 307 -35.47 -2.25 -2.98
C ARG A 307 -36.56 -1.18 -2.83
N LYS A 308 -36.20 0.10 -2.75
CA LYS A 308 -37.15 1.21 -2.53
C LYS A 308 -37.68 1.86 -3.81
N ASN A 309 -37.05 1.68 -4.98
CA ASN A 309 -37.52 2.29 -6.23
C ASN A 309 -37.39 1.35 -7.45
N ARG A 310 -38.51 0.78 -7.89
CA ARG A 310 -38.67 0.02 -9.15
C ARG A 310 -38.25 0.78 -10.42
N ILE A 311 -37.99 2.09 -10.31
CA ILE A 311 -37.62 2.97 -11.42
C ILE A 311 -36.09 2.94 -11.72
N TYR A 312 -35.22 2.64 -10.74
CA TYR A 312 -33.76 2.71 -10.94
C TYR A 312 -33.12 1.40 -11.42
N GLN A 313 -33.86 0.29 -11.50
CA GLN A 313 -33.35 -0.97 -12.08
C GLN A 313 -32.96 -0.84 -13.57
N TRP A 314 -33.49 0.16 -14.28
CA TRP A 314 -33.16 0.40 -15.69
C TRP A 314 -31.80 1.08 -15.91
N ILE A 315 -31.26 1.74 -14.88
CA ILE A 315 -30.03 2.56 -15.00
C ILE A 315 -28.77 1.78 -14.61
N SER A 316 -28.85 0.83 -13.66
CA SER A 316 -27.71 -0.02 -13.30
C SER A 316 -27.39 -1.09 -14.36
N LEU A 317 -28.39 -1.51 -15.14
CA LEU A 317 -28.23 -2.39 -16.29
C LEU A 317 -27.63 -1.68 -17.53
N SER A 318 -27.59 -0.35 -17.56
CA SER A 318 -27.03 0.41 -18.70
C SER A 318 -25.50 0.52 -18.67
N ALA A 319 -24.87 0.46 -17.50
CA ALA A 319 -23.40 0.49 -17.38
C ALA A 319 -22.76 -0.86 -17.74
N ALA A 320 -23.39 -1.97 -17.34
CA ALA A 320 -22.95 -3.32 -17.69
C ALA A 320 -23.19 -3.67 -19.17
N THR A 321 -24.15 -3.01 -19.82
CA THR A 321 -24.39 -3.22 -21.26
C THR A 321 -23.33 -2.57 -22.13
N ILE A 322 -22.70 -1.46 -21.76
CA ILE A 322 -21.68 -0.82 -22.62
C ILE A 322 -20.44 -1.71 -22.83
N LEU A 323 -20.08 -2.56 -21.87
CA LEU A 323 -18.94 -3.49 -21.99
C LEU A 323 -19.31 -4.90 -22.49
N LEU A 324 -20.58 -5.32 -22.41
CA LEU A 324 -21.10 -6.60 -22.92
C LEU A 324 -22.02 -6.46 -24.16
N SER A 325 -22.07 -5.28 -24.80
CA SER A 325 -23.04 -5.00 -25.89
C SER A 325 -22.82 -5.85 -27.14
N ASN A 326 -21.61 -6.36 -27.35
CA ASN A 326 -21.34 -7.24 -28.47
C ASN A 326 -21.83 -8.68 -28.14
N PRO A 327 -22.90 -9.17 -28.78
CA PRO A 327 -23.46 -10.50 -28.52
C PRO A 327 -22.52 -11.64 -28.94
N PHE A 328 -21.35 -11.32 -29.51
CA PHE A 328 -20.32 -12.25 -29.95
C PHE A 328 -19.02 -12.15 -29.13
N TYR A 329 -18.99 -11.39 -28.02
CA TYR A 329 -17.83 -11.26 -27.13
C TYR A 329 -17.84 -12.29 -25.98
N GLU A 330 -16.66 -12.71 -25.48
CA GLU A 330 -16.50 -13.56 -24.28
C GLU A 330 -15.51 -12.89 -23.32
N ALA A 331 -15.90 -12.72 -22.05
CA ALA A 331 -14.97 -12.29 -21.00
C ALA A 331 -14.07 -13.45 -20.56
N PRO A 332 -12.80 -13.20 -20.17
CA PRO A 332 -11.92 -14.24 -19.64
C PRO A 332 -12.53 -14.86 -18.37
N ARG A 333 -12.71 -16.18 -18.37
CA ARG A 333 -13.09 -16.94 -17.17
C ARG A 333 -11.84 -17.24 -16.34
N GLY A 334 -11.67 -16.54 -15.24
CA GLY A 334 -10.81 -16.89 -14.10
C GLY A 334 -11.22 -15.95 -12.97
N GLY A 335 -11.56 -16.35 -11.75
CA GLY A 335 -11.22 -17.55 -10.99
C GLY A 335 -10.87 -17.01 -9.60
N GLY A 336 -11.70 -17.28 -8.59
CA GLY A 336 -11.43 -16.80 -7.23
C GLY A 336 -12.68 -16.72 -6.37
N GLY A 337 -12.86 -17.69 -5.49
CA GLY A 337 -13.92 -17.68 -4.49
C GLY A 337 -13.86 -18.92 -3.61
N GLY A 338 -13.33 -18.77 -2.39
CA GLY A 338 -13.46 -19.78 -1.34
C GLY A 338 -12.46 -19.60 -0.20
N GLY A 339 -12.93 -19.15 0.96
CA GLY A 339 -12.16 -19.19 2.22
C GLY A 339 -12.70 -18.28 3.31
N PHE A 340 -13.73 -18.73 4.05
CA PHE A 340 -14.16 -18.16 5.33
C PHE A 340 -13.54 -18.99 6.48
N GLY A 341 -13.06 -18.35 7.55
CA GLY A 341 -12.74 -19.04 8.80
C GLY A 341 -12.24 -18.16 9.96
N GLY A 342 -13.07 -18.03 11.02
CA GLY A 342 -12.72 -17.72 12.43
C GLY A 342 -12.29 -16.28 12.75
N GLY A 343 -12.52 -15.65 13.91
CA GLY A 343 -13.08 -16.07 15.19
C GLY A 343 -12.36 -15.40 16.38
N ARG A 344 -13.01 -14.40 17.01
CA ARG A 344 -12.99 -14.01 18.45
C ARG A 344 -11.67 -13.66 19.22
N SER A 345 -11.68 -12.43 19.78
CA SER A 345 -11.63 -12.09 21.24
C SER A 345 -10.30 -11.69 21.95
N SER A 346 -10.36 -10.48 22.56
CA SER A 346 -10.00 -10.10 23.95
C SER A 346 -8.56 -9.71 24.37
N GLY A 347 -8.47 -8.47 24.90
CA GLY A 347 -7.72 -8.07 26.11
C GLY A 347 -6.21 -7.86 25.92
N GLY A 348 -5.52 -6.88 26.50
CA GLY A 348 -5.82 -5.90 27.54
C GLY A 348 -4.54 -5.64 28.35
N GLY A 349 -4.15 -4.37 28.54
CA GLY A 349 -3.39 -3.91 29.73
C GLY A 349 -1.86 -3.76 29.64
N GLY A 350 -1.42 -2.48 29.59
CA GLY A 350 -0.56 -1.81 30.60
C GLY A 350 0.94 -2.14 30.73
N PHE A 351 1.65 -1.24 31.45
CA PHE A 351 3.05 -1.25 31.96
C PHE A 351 4.09 -0.54 31.05
N SER A 352 4.59 0.66 31.39
CA SER A 352 5.44 1.15 32.51
C SER A 352 6.95 1.06 32.21
N GLY A 353 7.60 2.22 32.08
CA GLY A 353 8.99 2.44 31.67
C GLY A 353 10.06 1.83 32.59
N GLY A 354 11.24 1.55 32.01
CA GLY A 354 12.35 0.83 32.63
C GLY A 354 13.71 1.42 32.29
N SER A 355 14.66 1.29 33.21
CA SER A 355 16.06 1.70 33.06
C SER A 355 16.95 0.52 32.66
N PHE A 356 18.01 0.77 31.89
CA PHE A 356 19.05 -0.23 31.59
C PHE A 356 19.87 -0.56 32.85
N GLY A 357 19.95 -1.85 33.17
CA GLY A 357 20.78 -2.37 34.26
C GLY A 357 22.14 -2.77 33.69
N GLY A 358 23.20 -2.13 34.21
CA GLY A 358 24.56 -2.13 33.64
C GLY A 358 25.15 -3.49 33.27
N GLY A 359 25.67 -3.55 32.04
CA GLY A 359 26.51 -4.61 31.48
C GLY A 359 27.62 -4.02 30.59
N SER A 360 28.69 -4.77 30.36
CA SER A 360 29.90 -4.35 29.62
C SER A 360 29.88 -4.84 28.17
N PHE A 361 29.99 -3.94 27.20
CA PHE A 361 29.95 -4.25 25.76
C PHE A 361 31.38 -4.32 25.19
N GLY A 362 31.83 -5.51 24.82
CA GLY A 362 33.22 -5.74 24.37
C GLY A 362 33.41 -6.89 23.38
N GLY A 363 32.35 -7.29 22.67
CA GLY A 363 32.36 -8.34 21.65
C GLY A 363 32.75 -7.85 20.25
N GLY A 364 33.12 -8.80 19.37
CA GLY A 364 33.76 -8.57 18.07
C GLY A 364 32.91 -7.86 17.01
N GLY A 365 31.59 -8.06 17.00
CA GLY A 365 30.65 -7.39 16.11
C GLY A 365 30.85 -7.70 14.61
N ALA A 366 29.77 -7.68 13.84
CA ALA A 366 29.85 -7.80 12.38
C ALA A 366 29.49 -6.48 11.72
N THR A 367 30.39 -5.91 10.92
CA THR A 367 30.15 -4.71 10.11
C THR A 367 30.03 -5.09 8.64
N SER A 368 28.99 -4.62 7.96
CA SER A 368 28.82 -4.70 6.52
C SER A 368 28.66 -3.31 5.92
N ARG A 369 28.95 -3.20 4.62
CA ARG A 369 28.69 -2.02 3.80
C ARG A 369 27.92 -2.40 2.54
N TRP A 370 27.17 -1.47 1.95
CA TRP A 370 26.37 -1.73 0.74
C TRP A 370 26.66 -0.81 -0.43
#